data_AF-A0A382ZHA1-F1
#
_entry.id   AF-A0A382ZHA1-F1
#
_cell.length_a   1.000
_cell.length_b   1.000
_cell.length_c   1.000
_cell.angle_alpha   90.00
_cell.angle_beta   90.00
_cell.angle_gamma   90.00
#
_symmetry.space_group_name_H-M   'P 1'
#
loop_
_entity.id
_entity.type
_entity.pdbx_description
1 polymer ?
#
loop_
_entity_poly.entity_id
_entity_poly.type
_entity_poly.pdbx_seq_one_letter_code
_entity_poly.pdbx_strand_id
1 'polypeptide(L)'
;VPGHGPVGDRRAVEEILGYLKLVRREAKKRFKHGMAARRAAKDIPLGPYRNWMKPDRVEQAVMKLFNEFKGARNKVISLDAARGG
;
A
#
# COMPACT_ATOMS: atom_id res chain seq x y z
N VAL A 1 -13.28 20.90 -9.41
CA VAL A 1 -12.57 19.60 -9.54
C VAL A 1 -12.86 19.02 -10.91
N PRO A 2 -11.93 19.11 -11.88
CA PRO A 2 -11.95 18.18 -13.01
C PRO A 2 -10.57 17.53 -13.23
N GLY A 3 -10.56 16.25 -13.60
CA GLY A 3 -9.32 15.50 -13.83
C GLY A 3 -9.56 14.05 -14.25
N HIS A 4 -10.40 13.87 -15.27
CA HIS A 4 -10.60 12.67 -16.10
C HIS A 4 -11.38 11.47 -15.52
N GLY A 5 -12.69 11.53 -15.75
CA GLY A 5 -13.63 10.42 -15.71
C GLY A 5 -15.05 10.94 -15.45
N PRO A 6 -16.10 10.39 -16.10
CA PRO A 6 -17.47 10.64 -15.64
C PRO A 6 -17.55 10.24 -14.16
N VAL A 7 -18.29 11.01 -13.36
CA VAL A 7 -18.40 10.86 -11.89
C VAL A 7 -18.51 9.37 -11.56
N GLY A 8 -17.41 8.81 -11.05
CA GLY A 8 -17.24 7.37 -10.97
C GLY A 8 -18.34 6.74 -10.14
N ASP A 9 -18.99 5.72 -10.69
CA ASP A 9 -19.97 4.90 -9.98
C ASP A 9 -19.38 4.49 -8.62
N ARG A 10 -20.18 4.60 -7.54
CA ARG A 10 -19.78 4.27 -6.16
C ARG A 10 -19.10 2.91 -6.08
N ARG A 11 -19.52 1.97 -6.92
CA ARG A 11 -18.92 0.64 -7.06
C ARG A 11 -17.45 0.69 -7.45
N ALA A 12 -17.08 1.54 -8.41
CA ALA A 12 -15.69 1.70 -8.85
C ALA A 12 -14.79 2.23 -7.73
N VAL A 13 -15.32 3.12 -6.87
CA VAL A 13 -14.59 3.62 -5.70
C VAL A 13 -14.39 2.52 -4.66
N GLU A 14 -15.44 1.75 -4.36
CA GLU A 14 -15.36 0.62 -3.43
C GLU A 14 -14.36 -0.44 -3.90
N GLU A 15 -14.33 -0.69 -5.20
CA GLU A 15 -13.41 -1.58 -5.90
C GLU A 15 -11.94 -1.15 -5.77
N ILE A 16 -11.64 0.12 -6.04
CA ILE A 16 -10.31 0.71 -5.84
C ILE A 16 -9.89 0.63 -4.36
N LEU A 17 -10.81 0.95 -3.44
CA LEU A 17 -10.53 0.85 -2.01
C LEU A 17 -10.23 -0.59 -1.58
N GLY A 18 -10.95 -1.57 -2.12
CA GLY A 18 -10.71 -3.00 -1.90
C GLY A 18 -9.31 -3.41 -2.32
N TYR A 19 -8.90 -3.03 -3.53
CA TYR A 19 -7.56 -3.25 -4.05
C TYR A 19 -6.48 -2.62 -3.15
N LEU A 20 -6.63 -1.33 -2.81
CA LEU A 20 -5.64 -0.61 -1.98
C LEU A 20 -5.50 -1.23 -0.59
N LYS A 21 -6.62 -1.63 0.04
CA LYS A 21 -6.61 -2.33 1.34
C LYS A 21 -5.90 -3.68 1.26
N LEU A 22 -6.16 -4.45 0.20
CA LEU A 22 -5.52 -5.75 -0.03
C LEU A 22 -4.00 -5.60 -0.17
N VAL A 23 -3.54 -4.73 -1.06
CA VAL A 23 -2.10 -4.51 -1.30
C VAL A 23 -1.41 -4.00 -0.04
N ARG A 24 -1.99 -3.02 0.68
CA ARG A 24 -1.39 -2.50 1.93
C ARG A 24 -1.27 -3.59 2.99
N ARG A 25 -2.31 -4.40 3.20
CA ARG A 25 -2.31 -5.49 4.19
C ARG A 25 -1.24 -6.53 3.86
N GLU A 26 -1.21 -7.02 2.62
CA GLU A 26 -0.30 -8.07 2.20
C GLU A 26 1.16 -7.60 2.13
N ALA A 27 1.40 -6.35 1.72
CA ALA A 27 2.71 -5.71 1.76
C ALA A 27 3.22 -5.57 3.21
N LYS A 28 2.37 -5.17 4.16
CA LYS A 28 2.75 -5.01 5.58
C LYS A 28 3.17 -6.32 6.21
N LYS A 29 2.48 -7.43 5.92
CA LYS A 29 2.89 -8.78 6.38
C LYS A 29 4.31 -9.10 5.89
N ARG A 30 4.53 -9.03 4.58
CA ARG A 30 5.83 -9.34 3.96
C ARG A 30 6.96 -8.45 4.44
N PHE A 31 6.67 -7.17 4.66
CA PHE A 31 7.61 -6.24 5.27
C PHE A 31 8.02 -6.66 6.68
N LYS A 32 7.06 -7.09 7.52
CA LYS A 32 7.35 -7.60 8.87
C LYS A 32 8.20 -8.88 8.83
N HIS A 33 8.05 -9.71 7.79
CA HIS A 33 8.89 -10.89 7.56
C HIS A 33 10.26 -10.56 6.93
N GLY A 34 10.62 -9.28 6.75
CA GLY A 34 11.92 -8.89 6.20
C GLY A 34 12.11 -9.17 4.70
N MET A 35 11.02 -9.44 3.97
CA MET A 35 11.08 -9.69 2.54
C MET A 35 11.55 -8.44 1.76
N ALA A 36 12.17 -8.60 0.60
CA ALA A 36 12.47 -7.49 -0.30
C ALA A 36 11.20 -7.00 -1.05
N ALA A 37 11.07 -5.69 -1.26
CA ALA A 37 9.87 -5.08 -1.89
C ALA A 37 9.50 -5.68 -3.26
N ARG A 38 10.50 -5.90 -4.14
CA ARG A 38 10.27 -6.51 -5.46
C ARG A 38 9.75 -7.94 -5.38
N ARG A 39 10.30 -8.73 -4.44
CA ARG A 39 9.84 -10.10 -4.19
C ARG A 39 8.42 -10.07 -3.62
N ALA A 40 8.16 -9.17 -2.68
CA ALA A 40 6.84 -8.99 -2.09
C ALA A 40 5.79 -8.63 -3.14
N ALA A 41 6.10 -7.73 -4.08
CA ALA A 41 5.17 -7.34 -5.14
C ALA A 41 4.74 -8.53 -6.01
N LYS A 42 5.66 -9.43 -6.36
CA LYS A 42 5.39 -10.64 -7.14
C LYS A 42 4.63 -11.71 -6.35
N ASP A 43 4.80 -11.72 -5.02
CA ASP A 43 4.24 -12.73 -4.12
C ASP A 43 2.83 -12.38 -3.62
N ILE A 44 2.39 -11.12 -3.73
CA ILE A 44 1.06 -10.71 -3.25
C ILE A 44 -0.04 -11.38 -4.09
N PRO A 45 -0.95 -12.15 -3.47
CA PRO A 45 -2.09 -12.73 -4.17
C PRO A 45 -3.13 -11.64 -4.43
N LEU A 46 -3.13 -11.07 -5.64
CA LEU A 46 -4.05 -10.01 -6.05
C LEU A 46 -5.51 -10.48 -6.22
N GLY A 47 -5.72 -11.79 -6.32
CA GLY A 47 -7.05 -12.39 -6.48
C GLY A 47 -7.84 -11.77 -7.64
N PRO A 48 -9.06 -11.25 -7.42
CA PRO A 48 -9.89 -10.69 -8.49
C PRO A 48 -9.26 -9.49 -9.19
N TYR A 49 -8.31 -8.81 -8.53
CA TYR A 49 -7.63 -7.63 -9.08
C TYR A 49 -6.42 -7.97 -9.97
N ARG A 50 -6.10 -9.26 -10.16
CA ARG A 50 -4.92 -9.70 -10.93
C ARG A 50 -4.90 -9.14 -12.36
N ASN A 51 -6.07 -8.95 -12.96
CA ASN A 51 -6.21 -8.47 -14.34
C ASN A 51 -6.39 -6.95 -14.46
N TRP A 52 -6.49 -6.22 -13.35
CA TRP A 52 -6.78 -4.78 -13.38
C TRP A 52 -5.57 -3.92 -13.71
N MET A 53 -4.36 -4.35 -13.33
CA MET A 53 -3.18 -3.51 -13.38
C MET A 53 -2.00 -4.24 -13.97
N LYS A 54 -1.20 -3.50 -14.74
CA LYS A 54 0.12 -3.97 -15.17
C LYS A 54 0.95 -4.32 -13.93
N PRO A 55 1.70 -5.43 -13.94
CA PRO A 55 2.55 -5.84 -12.82
C PRO A 55 3.44 -4.72 -12.27
N ASP A 56 3.95 -3.85 -13.14
CA ASP A 56 4.81 -2.71 -12.80
C ASP A 56 4.16 -1.73 -11.81
N ARG A 57 2.84 -1.57 -11.87
CA ARG A 57 2.11 -0.63 -11.00
C ARG A 57 1.94 -1.19 -9.59
N VAL A 58 1.75 -2.49 -9.46
CA VAL A 58 1.72 -3.17 -8.16
C VAL A 58 3.09 -3.09 -7.50
N GLU A 59 4.15 -3.29 -8.28
CA GLU A 59 5.52 -3.14 -7.81
C GLU A 59 5.81 -1.73 -7.28
N GLN A 60 5.45 -0.68 -8.03
CA GLN A 60 5.60 0.71 -7.58
C GLN A 60 4.81 1.01 -6.28
N ALA A 61 3.56 0.53 -6.20
CA ALA A 61 2.73 0.70 -4.99
C ALA A 61 3.36 0.03 -3.76
N VAL A 62 3.87 -1.20 -3.93
CA VAL A 62 4.54 -1.96 -2.86
C VAL A 62 5.85 -1.28 -2.45
N MET A 63 6.66 -0.80 -3.39
CA MET A 63 7.88 -0.05 -3.07
C MET A 63 7.58 1.20 -2.24
N LYS A 64 6.57 1.98 -2.62
CA LYS A 64 6.14 3.16 -1.87
C LYS A 64 5.72 2.80 -0.44
N LEU A 65 4.91 1.76 -0.29
CA LEU A 65 4.47 1.25 1.03
C LEU A 65 5.65 0.78 1.88
N PHE A 66 6.62 0.08 1.30
CA PHE A 66 7.81 -0.36 2.02
C PHE A 66 8.64 0.82 2.54
N ASN A 67 8.80 1.87 1.74
CA ASN A 67 9.48 3.09 2.16
C ASN A 67 8.69 3.81 3.27
N GLU A 68 7.36 3.89 3.16
CA GLU A 68 6.49 4.42 4.22
C GLU A 68 6.64 3.62 5.52
N PHE A 69 6.67 2.28 5.45
CA PHE A 69 6.83 1.44 6.64
C PHE A 69 8.22 1.55 7.27
N LYS A 70 9.28 1.74 6.47
CA LYS A 70 10.63 2.05 6.97
C LYS A 70 10.65 3.40 7.68
N GLY A 71 10.06 4.42 7.06
CA GLY A 71 9.92 5.76 7.66
C GLY A 71 9.08 5.74 8.93
N ALA A 72 8.00 4.95 8.99
CA ALA A 72 7.18 4.75 10.18
C ALA A 72 7.92 4.02 11.31
N ARG A 73 8.76 3.02 10.97
CA ARG A 73 9.69 2.41 11.95
C ARG A 73 10.68 3.43 12.51
N ASN A 74 11.13 4.38 11.69
CA ASN A 74 12.01 5.47 12.13
C ASN A 74 11.26 6.60 12.84
N LYS A 75 9.93 6.67 12.71
CA LYS A 75 9.02 7.59 13.40
C LYS A 75 8.36 6.96 14.63
N VAL A 76 8.96 5.94 15.24
CA VAL A 76 8.77 5.72 16.68
C VAL A 76 9.50 6.87 17.38
N ILE A 77 9.01 8.09 17.16
CA ILE A 77 9.37 9.27 17.91
C ILE A 77 8.89 8.93 19.31
N SER A 78 9.86 8.83 20.21
CA SER A 78 9.69 8.73 21.65
C SER A 78 8.47 9.55 22.07
N LEU A 79 7.37 8.87 22.42
CA LEU A 79 6.20 9.51 23.00
C LEU A 79 6.52 10.05 24.42
N ASP A 80 7.73 9.79 24.93
CA ASP A 80 8.32 10.42 26.12
C ASP A 80 8.89 11.82 25.86
N ALA A 81 9.14 12.23 24.61
CA ALA A 81 9.63 13.58 24.31
C ALA A 81 8.52 14.66 24.27
N ALA A 82 7.24 14.26 24.45
CA ALA A 82 6.09 15.16 24.44
C ALA A 82 5.39 15.30 25.81
N ARG A 83 5.96 14.72 26.88
CA ARG A 83 5.56 14.95 28.27
C ARG A 83 6.79 15.30 29.10
N GLY A 84 7.18 16.56 29.13
CA GLY A 84 8.24 17.02 30.04
C GLY A 84 8.71 18.43 29.74
N GLY A 85 8.09 19.40 30.40
CA GLY A 85 8.41 20.82 30.37
C GLY A 85 7.37 21.58 31.17
#